data_AF-A0AAU0WMH8-F1
#
_entry.id   AF-A0AAU0WMH8-F1
#
_cell.length_a   1.000
_cell.length_b   1.000
_cell.length_c   1.000
_cell.angle_alpha   90.00
_cell.angle_beta   90.00
_cell.angle_gamma   90.00
#
_symmetry.space_group_name_H-M   'P 1'
#
loop_
_entity.id
_entity.type
_entity.pdbx_description
1 polymer ?
#
loop_
_entity_poly.entity_id
_entity_poly.type
_entity_poly.pdbx_seq_one_letter_code
_entity_poly.pdbx_strand_id
1 'polypeptide(L)'
;MGVQLPLEPHEFTLTMLAFVLDVERRQRCAHFTAHLAGLTGDALRDRISRGVADRWEHQGIEYVPFRPADVVRHLLRPDRVRRWAPVAPSLFHLTLVHTHGRSTVERAEAQAVRRLRN
;
A
#
# COMPACT_ATOMS: atom_id res chain seq x y z
N MET A 1 -2.12 -5.27 -13.26
CA MET A 1 -2.94 -6.33 -12.64
C MET A 1 -2.29 -6.68 -11.31
N GLY A 2 -3.06 -7.15 -10.34
CA GLY A 2 -2.64 -7.24 -8.94
C GLY A 2 -2.25 -8.66 -8.55
N VAL A 3 -1.34 -8.80 -7.57
CA VAL A 3 -1.03 -10.09 -6.95
C VAL A 3 -2.28 -10.65 -6.29
N GLN A 4 -2.71 -11.84 -6.70
CA GLN A 4 -3.70 -12.59 -5.94
C GLN A 4 -2.99 -13.27 -4.76
N LEU A 5 -3.37 -12.87 -3.55
CA LEU A 5 -2.82 -13.45 -2.33
C LEU A 5 -3.52 -14.79 -2.04
N PRO A 6 -2.79 -15.85 -1.63
CA PRO A 6 -3.35 -17.13 -1.22
C PRO A 6 -3.96 -17.02 0.19
N LEU A 7 -5.09 -16.31 0.27
CA LEU A 7 -5.85 -16.05 1.49
C LEU A 7 -7.29 -16.51 1.33
N GLU A 8 -7.80 -17.19 2.34
CA GLU A 8 -9.21 -17.53 2.45
C GLU A 8 -10.02 -16.31 2.95
N PRO A 9 -11.30 -16.16 2.57
CA PRO A 9 -12.10 -14.97 2.91
C PRO A 9 -12.21 -14.67 4.42
N HIS A 10 -12.09 -15.69 5.27
CA HIS A 10 -12.16 -15.54 6.73
C HIS A 10 -10.82 -15.10 7.36
N GLU A 11 -9.73 -15.10 6.60
CA GLU A 11 -8.40 -14.74 7.09
C GLU A 11 -8.18 -13.22 7.11
N PHE A 12 -9.09 -12.44 6.51
CA PHE A 12 -8.98 -11.00 6.43
C PHE A 12 -10.33 -10.28 6.51
N THR A 13 -10.28 -9.02 6.90
CA THR A 13 -11.39 -8.07 6.75
C THR A 13 -11.02 -7.02 5.72
N LEU A 14 -11.93 -6.73 4.78
CA LEU A 14 -11.79 -5.61 3.86
C LEU A 14 -12.57 -4.41 4.36
N THR A 15 -11.93 -3.24 4.29
CA THR A 15 -12.58 -1.97 4.52
C THR A 15 -12.43 -1.10 3.28
N MET A 16 -13.56 -0.67 2.72
CA MET A 16 -13.57 0.28 1.60
C MET A 16 -13.21 1.66 2.12
N LEU A 17 -12.25 2.30 1.46
CA LEU A 17 -11.73 3.62 1.80
C LEU A 17 -12.36 4.71 0.93
N ALA A 18 -12.45 4.46 -0.38
CA ALA A 18 -12.98 5.44 -1.34
C ALA A 18 -13.31 4.79 -2.69
N PHE A 19 -14.22 5.43 -3.43
CA PHE A 19 -14.27 5.34 -4.89
C PHE A 19 -13.44 6.47 -5.46
N VAL A 20 -12.55 6.15 -6.41
CA VAL A 20 -11.61 7.10 -7.00
C VAL A 20 -11.82 7.14 -8.50
N LEU A 21 -11.89 8.36 -9.02
CA LEU A 21 -11.95 8.65 -10.44
C LEU A 21 -10.66 9.38 -10.83
N ASP A 22 -9.81 8.70 -11.59
CA ASP A 22 -8.70 9.34 -12.29
C ASP A 22 -9.24 9.86 -13.62
N VAL A 23 -9.53 11.16 -13.67
CA VAL A 23 -10.11 11.82 -14.84
C VAL A 23 -9.12 11.92 -16.00
N GLU A 24 -7.83 12.06 -15.72
CA GLU A 24 -6.79 12.20 -16.74
C GLU A 24 -6.61 10.89 -17.50
N ARG A 25 -6.61 9.78 -16.76
CA ARG A 25 -6.45 8.44 -17.34
C ARG A 25 -7.77 7.73 -17.62
N ARG A 26 -8.91 8.38 -17.33
CA ARG A 26 -10.27 7.84 -17.47
C ARG A 26 -10.45 6.50 -16.74
N GLN A 27 -9.80 6.36 -15.58
CA GLN A 27 -9.86 5.15 -14.76
C GLN A 27 -10.80 5.32 -13.57
N ARG A 28 -11.52 4.26 -13.25
CA ARG A 28 -12.34 4.15 -12.05
C ARG A 28 -11.77 3.03 -11.20
N CYS A 29 -11.54 3.29 -9.93
CA CYS A 29 -11.14 2.26 -8.98
C CYS A 29 -11.84 2.45 -7.64
N ALA A 30 -11.76 1.41 -6.83
CA ALA A 30 -12.14 1.45 -5.43
C ALA A 30 -10.92 1.10 -4.59
N HIS A 31 -10.68 1.88 -3.56
CA HIS A 31 -9.58 1.66 -2.62
C HIS A 31 -10.10 0.85 -1.44
N PHE A 32 -9.36 -0.20 -1.10
CA PHE A 32 -9.63 -1.04 0.06
C PHE A 32 -8.35 -1.19 0.88
N THR A 33 -8.51 -1.33 2.19
CA THR A 33 -7.48 -1.89 3.07
C THR A 33 -7.91 -3.28 3.51
N ALA A 34 -6.93 -4.18 3.63
CA ALA A 34 -7.13 -5.53 4.13
C ALA A 34 -6.41 -5.68 5.47
N HIS A 35 -7.12 -6.12 6.50
CA HIS A 35 -6.52 -6.45 7.79
C HIS A 35 -6.56 -7.96 7.99
N LEU A 36 -5.40 -8.58 8.21
CA LEU A 36 -5.28 -10.00 8.48
C LEU A 36 -5.66 -10.29 9.94
N ALA A 37 -6.50 -11.30 10.17
CA ALA A 37 -7.06 -11.58 11.49
C ALA A 37 -6.09 -12.34 12.42
N GLY A 38 -5.19 -13.14 11.87
CA GLY A 38 -4.25 -13.96 12.65
C GLY A 38 -2.98 -14.38 11.91
N LEU A 39 -2.77 -13.89 10.70
CA LEU A 39 -1.62 -14.25 9.89
C LEU A 39 -0.49 -13.22 10.10
N THR A 40 0.69 -13.72 10.50
CA THR A 40 1.88 -12.87 10.65
C THR A 40 2.49 -12.50 9.30
N GLY A 41 3.32 -11.45 9.27
CA GLY A 41 4.04 -11.06 8.07
C GLY A 41 4.96 -12.16 7.53
N ASP A 42 5.60 -12.94 8.40
CA ASP A 42 6.41 -14.11 8.02
C ASP A 42 5.56 -15.22 7.41
N ALA A 43 4.43 -15.56 8.03
CA ALA A 43 3.54 -16.59 7.52
C ALA A 43 2.95 -16.21 6.15
N LEU A 44 2.65 -14.92 5.93
CA LEU A 44 2.23 -14.41 4.63
C LEU A 44 3.36 -14.52 3.59
N ARG A 45 4.58 -14.10 3.94
CA ARG A 45 5.77 -14.23 3.08
C ARG A 45 5.97 -15.66 2.59
N ASP A 46 5.91 -16.60 3.53
CA ASP A 46 6.09 -18.02 3.28
C ASP A 46 4.97 -18.59 2.40
N ARG A 47 3.74 -18.12 2.53
CA ARG A 47 2.65 -18.53 1.65
C ARG A 47 2.83 -18.00 0.23
N ILE A 48 3.24 -16.74 0.08
CA ILE A 48 3.46 -16.15 -1.24
C ILE A 48 4.64 -16.81 -1.95
N SER A 49 5.72 -17.14 -1.24
CA SER A 49 6.89 -17.81 -1.83
C SER A 49 6.60 -19.24 -2.30
N ARG A 50 5.59 -19.90 -1.72
CA ARG A 50 5.10 -21.22 -2.15
C ARG A 50 4.06 -21.17 -3.27
N GLY A 51 3.47 -20.00 -3.54
CA GLY A 51 2.54 -19.83 -4.66
C GLY A 51 3.24 -20.07 -6.00
N VAL A 52 2.54 -20.68 -6.96
CA VAL A 52 3.06 -20.87 -8.31
C VAL A 52 3.45 -19.51 -8.87
N ALA A 53 4.72 -19.34 -9.24
CA ALA A 53 5.22 -18.15 -9.89
C ALA A 53 4.52 -18.03 -11.25
N ASP A 54 3.40 -17.30 -11.29
CA ASP A 54 2.87 -16.86 -12.56
C ASP A 54 3.91 -15.92 -13.15
N ARG A 55 4.62 -16.42 -14.16
CA ARG A 55 5.93 -15.96 -14.66
C ARG A 55 5.96 -14.52 -15.17
N TRP A 56 4.82 -13.81 -15.12
CA TRP A 56 4.55 -12.70 -16.01
C TRP A 56 4.37 -11.34 -15.34
N GLU A 57 4.31 -11.22 -14.00
CA GLU A 57 3.94 -9.91 -13.42
C GLU A 57 4.87 -9.27 -12.37
N HIS A 58 5.90 -9.92 -11.80
CA HIS A 58 6.56 -9.32 -10.62
C HIS A 58 8.08 -9.42 -10.54
N GLN A 59 8.70 -8.26 -10.24
CA GLN A 59 10.10 -8.11 -9.79
C GLN A 59 10.27 -8.27 -8.25
N GLY A 60 9.18 -8.39 -7.47
CA GLY A 60 9.24 -8.68 -6.03
C GLY A 60 8.15 -7.99 -5.19
N ILE A 61 8.00 -8.41 -3.93
CA ILE A 61 7.14 -7.78 -2.91
C ILE A 61 8.03 -7.21 -1.82
N GLU A 62 7.85 -5.94 -1.48
CA GLU A 62 8.53 -5.28 -0.36
C GLU A 62 7.58 -5.15 0.84
N TYR A 63 8.06 -5.52 2.01
CA TYR A 63 7.34 -5.39 3.27
C TYR A 63 7.83 -4.16 4.01
N VAL A 64 6.91 -3.25 4.33
CA VAL A 64 7.20 -2.00 5.03
C VAL A 64 6.42 -1.99 6.36
N PRO A 65 7.05 -1.67 7.50
CA PRO A 65 6.32 -1.45 8.74
C PRO A 65 5.19 -0.44 8.53
N PHE A 66 3.97 -0.79 8.92
CA PHE A 66 2.80 0.04 8.69
C PHE A 66 2.69 1.21 9.69
N ARG A 67 3.72 2.07 9.67
CA ARG A 67 3.83 3.31 10.43
C ARG A 67 3.86 4.48 9.45
N PRO A 68 3.20 5.62 9.73
CA PRO A 68 3.12 6.73 8.79
C PRO A 68 4.49 7.17 8.24
N ALA A 69 5.49 7.32 9.10
CA ALA A 69 6.83 7.74 8.69
C ALA A 69 7.55 6.73 7.76
N ASP A 70 7.38 5.43 8.00
CA ASP A 70 8.05 4.38 7.22
C ASP A 70 7.40 4.21 5.85
N VAL A 71 6.07 4.23 5.79
CA VAL A 71 5.31 4.18 4.53
C VAL A 71 5.58 5.42 3.68
N VAL A 72 5.48 6.62 4.26
CA VAL A 72 5.74 7.88 3.53
C VAL A 72 7.17 7.91 2.99
N ARG A 73 8.16 7.52 3.80
CA ARG A 73 9.56 7.44 3.35
C ARG A 73 9.72 6.46 2.19
N HIS A 74 9.05 5.31 2.25
CA HIS A 74 9.07 4.32 1.18
C HIS A 74 8.47 4.87 -0.12
N LEU A 75 7.32 5.56 -0.05
CA LEU A 75 6.66 6.15 -1.23
C LEU A 75 7.50 7.25 -1.89
N LEU A 76 8.20 8.05 -1.09
CA LEU A 76 9.00 9.19 -1.56
C LEU A 76 10.45 8.82 -1.92
N ARG A 77 10.81 7.54 -1.91
CA ARG A 77 12.14 7.09 -2.35
C ARG A 77 12.46 7.65 -3.75
N PRO A 78 13.65 8.25 -3.96
CA PRO A 78 13.99 8.89 -5.24
C PRO A 78 13.89 7.95 -6.45
N ASP A 79 14.23 6.67 -6.27
CA ASP A 79 14.14 5.64 -7.29
C ASP A 79 12.69 5.24 -7.67
N ARG A 80 11.69 5.65 -6.87
CA ARG A 80 10.29 5.18 -7.00
C ARG A 80 9.24 6.25 -7.08
N VAL A 81 9.49 7.46 -6.58
CA VAL A 81 8.47 8.51 -6.43
C VAL A 81 7.71 8.81 -7.74
N ARG A 82 8.34 8.60 -8.90
CA ARG A 82 7.74 8.78 -10.24
C ARG A 82 7.25 7.49 -10.92
N ARG A 83 7.32 6.34 -10.23
CA ARG A 83 7.04 5.00 -10.78
C ARG A 83 5.79 4.35 -10.20
N TRP A 84 5.12 5.01 -9.27
CA TRP A 84 3.87 4.51 -8.69
C TRP A 84 2.74 4.49 -9.72
N ALA A 85 1.82 3.55 -9.56
CA ALA A 85 0.54 3.64 -10.23
C ALA A 85 -0.16 4.96 -9.81
N PRO A 86 -0.91 5.61 -10.70
CA PRO A 86 -1.44 6.97 -10.49
C PRO A 86 -2.21 7.15 -9.18
N VAL A 87 -3.03 6.15 -8.83
CA VAL A 87 -3.88 6.16 -7.64
C VAL A 87 -3.21 5.54 -6.41
N ALA A 88 -2.00 5.01 -6.53
CA ALA A 88 -1.32 4.37 -5.40
C ALA A 88 -1.00 5.35 -4.25
N PRO A 89 -0.51 6.59 -4.49
CA PRO A 89 -0.27 7.53 -3.40
C PRO A 89 -1.51 7.84 -2.57
N SER A 90 -2.67 8.04 -3.22
CA SER A 90 -3.93 8.29 -2.52
C SER A 90 -4.45 7.05 -1.78
N LEU A 91 -4.24 5.84 -2.33
CA LEU A 91 -4.52 4.59 -1.62
C LEU A 91 -3.75 4.51 -0.30
N PHE A 92 -2.43 4.70 -0.33
CA PHE A 92 -1.62 4.61 0.88
C PHE A 92 -1.92 5.73 1.87
N HIS A 93 -2.14 6.96 1.40
CA HIS A 93 -2.56 8.07 2.25
C HIS A 93 -3.87 7.76 2.98
N LEU A 94 -4.91 7.34 2.25
CA LEU A 94 -6.22 7.01 2.84
C LEU A 94 -6.13 5.84 3.82
N THR A 95 -5.32 4.83 3.51
CA THR A 95 -5.09 3.68 4.40
C THR A 95 -4.43 4.13 5.72
N LEU A 96 -3.43 5.00 5.63
CA LEU A 96 -2.76 5.56 6.80
C LEU A 96 -3.70 6.45 7.61
N VAL A 97 -4.49 7.32 6.97
CA VAL A 97 -5.44 8.22 7.65
C VAL A 97 -6.53 7.43 8.35
N HIS A 98 -7.07 6.39 7.70
CA HIS A 98 -8.07 5.51 8.30
C HIS A 98 -7.55 4.83 9.58
N THR A 99 -6.27 4.45 9.61
CA THR A 99 -5.69 3.70 10.74
C THR A 99 -5.10 4.59 11.84
N HIS A 100 -4.38 5.66 11.45
CA HIS A 100 -3.54 6.47 12.36
C HIS A 100 -4.09 7.88 12.60
N GLY A 101 -5.16 8.26 11.89
CA GLY A 101 -5.76 9.58 11.94
C GLY A 101 -5.01 10.63 11.12
N ARG A 102 -5.77 11.59 10.58
CA ARG A 102 -5.29 12.62 9.64
C ARG A 102 -4.08 13.40 10.15
N SER A 103 -4.15 13.96 11.35
CA SER A 103 -3.10 14.86 11.87
C SER A 103 -1.75 14.14 12.05
N THR A 104 -1.75 12.86 12.41
CA THR A 104 -0.52 12.07 12.55
C THR A 104 0.15 11.85 11.19
N VAL A 105 -0.65 11.53 10.18
CA VAL A 105 -0.18 11.28 8.81
C VAL A 105 0.37 12.54 8.17
N GLU A 106 -0.39 13.64 8.20
CA GLU A 106 0.03 14.92 7.60
C GLU A 106 1.33 15.45 8.23
N ARG A 107 1.54 15.25 9.54
CA ARG A 107 2.81 15.60 10.20
C ARG A 107 3.98 14.76 9.68
N ALA A 108 3.78 13.45 9.52
CA ALA A 108 4.82 12.56 9.01
C ALA A 108 5.18 12.89 7.56
N GLU A 109 4.19 13.19 6.72
CA GLU A 109 4.35 13.65 5.35
C GLU A 109 5.14 14.96 5.27
N ALA A 110 4.74 15.97 6.04
CA ALA A 110 5.44 17.25 6.11
C ALA A 110 6.91 17.08 6.52
N GLN A 111 7.18 16.23 7.50
CA GLN A 111 8.55 15.95 7.95
C GLN A 111 9.37 15.25 6.86
N ALA A 112 8.80 14.28 6.15
CA ALA A 112 9.47 13.57 5.08
C ALA A 112 9.79 14.50 3.91
N VAL A 113 8.85 15.34 3.48
CA VAL A 113 9.05 16.30 2.39
C VAL A 113 10.12 17.34 2.74
N ARG A 114 10.16 17.83 3.98
CA ARG A 114 11.22 18.76 4.43
C ARG A 114 12.61 18.15 4.29
N ARG A 115 12.76 16.87 4.63
CA ARG A 115 14.05 16.14 4.52
C ARG A 115 14.50 15.88 3.09
N LEU A 116 13.61 15.94 2.11
CA LEU A 116 13.97 15.80 0.69
C LEU A 116 14.42 17.12 0.06
N ARG A 117 14.14 18.25 0.72
CA ARG A 117 14.50 19.59 0.24
C ARG A 117 15.81 20.11 0.85
N ASN A 118 16.28 19.47 1.91
CA ASN A 118 17.56 19.75 2.57
C ASN A 118 18.61 18.76 2.06
#